data_AF-A0A6G2S090-F1
#
_entry.id   AF-A0A6G2S090-F1
#
_cell.length_a   1.000
_cell.length_b   1.000
_cell.length_c   1.000
_cell.angle_alpha   90.00
_cell.angle_beta   90.00
_cell.angle_gamma   90.00
#
_symmetry.space_group_name_H-M   'P 1'
#
loop_
_entity.id
_entity.type
_entity.pdbx_description
1 polymer ?
#
loop_
_entity_poly.entity_id
_entity_poly.type
_entity_poly.pdbx_seq_one_letter_code
_entity_poly.pdbx_strand_id
1 'polypeptide(L)' 'MTTRDLPGNPGPRLVGIWAALDPDEREVFERHLLQGTAAEQLVWVLARYGHHVSASTIRTYRRRLRQEESVSP' A
#
# COMPACT_ATOMS: atom_id res chain seq x y z
N MET A 1 4.00 4.29 20.49
CA MET A 1 3.97 3.78 19.11
C MET A 1 2.77 4.40 18.42
N THR A 2 2.99 5.38 17.53
CA THR A 2 1.92 5.96 16.72
C THR A 2 1.62 5.03 15.56
N THR A 3 0.47 4.38 15.60
CA THR A 3 -0.06 3.61 14.48
C THR A 3 -0.35 4.60 13.35
N ARG A 4 0.60 4.79 12.44
CA ARG A 4 0.40 5.64 11.27
C ARG A 4 -0.58 4.93 10.34
N ASP A 5 -1.55 5.64 9.80
CA ASP A 5 -2.41 5.11 8.74
C ASP A 5 -1.72 5.25 7.38
N LEU A 6 -2.08 4.40 6.43
CA LEU A 6 -1.64 4.55 5.03
C LEU A 6 -2.03 5.93 4.50
N PRO A 7 -1.14 6.63 3.78
CA PRO A 7 -1.43 7.98 3.29
C PRO A 7 -2.56 8.00 2.24
N GLY A 8 -3.19 9.16 2.09
CA GLY A 8 -4.28 9.39 1.12
C GLY A 8 -5.54 8.61 1.48
N ASN A 9 -6.27 8.14 0.45
CA ASN A 9 -7.49 7.34 0.62
C ASN A 9 -7.32 5.90 0.09
N PRO A 10 -6.73 4.99 0.88
CA PRO A 10 -6.53 3.60 0.49
C PRO A 10 -7.87 2.86 0.34
N GLY A 11 -7.96 2.01 -0.68
CA GLY A 11 -9.12 1.13 -0.84
C GLY A 11 -9.23 0.10 0.29
N PRO A 12 -10.43 -0.47 0.54
CA PRO A 12 -10.69 -1.36 1.68
C PRO A 12 -9.77 -2.58 1.73
N ARG A 13 -9.28 -3.03 0.57
CA ARG A 13 -8.34 -4.14 0.50
C ARG A 13 -6.97 -3.79 1.07
N LEU A 14 -6.45 -2.60 0.79
CA LEU A 14 -5.15 -2.14 1.32
C LEU A 14 -5.25 -1.84 2.81
N VAL A 15 -6.39 -1.30 3.26
CA VAL A 15 -6.69 -1.12 4.69
C VAL A 15 -6.70 -2.47 5.42
N GLY A 16 -7.36 -3.48 4.85
CA GLY A 16 -7.38 -4.82 5.45
C GLY A 16 -6.00 -5.47 5.54
N ILE A 17 -5.15 -5.28 4.52
CA ILE A 17 -3.76 -5.73 4.55
C ILE A 17 -2.99 -4.98 5.65
N TRP A 18 -3.05 -3.64 5.66
CA TRP A 18 -2.39 -2.81 6.67
C TRP A 18 -2.75 -3.23 8.10
N ALA A 19 -4.03 -3.43 8.37
CA ALA A 19 -4.53 -3.82 9.68
C ALA A 19 -4.02 -5.20 10.13
N ALA A 20 -3.77 -6.11 9.19
CA ALA A 20 -3.28 -7.45 9.47
C ALA A 20 -1.75 -7.54 9.67
N LEU A 21 -1.00 -6.50 9.28
CA LEU A 21 0.44 -6.43 9.43
C LEU A 21 0.85 -5.92 10.82
N ASP A 22 1.96 -6.43 11.33
CA ASP A 22 2.63 -5.92 12.51
C ASP A 22 3.29 -4.55 12.24
N PRO A 23 3.62 -3.75 13.28
CA PRO A 23 4.21 -2.42 13.10
C PRO A 23 5.47 -2.38 12.22
N ASP A 24 6.36 -3.36 12.37
CA ASP A 24 7.60 -3.42 11.57
C ASP A 24 7.30 -3.80 10.11
N GLU A 25 6.34 -4.70 9.89
CA GLU A 25 5.90 -5.10 8.56
C GLU A 25 5.17 -3.96 7.83
N ARG A 26 4.43 -3.13 8.57
CA ARG A 26 3.78 -1.93 8.05
C ARG A 26 4.77 -0.94 7.46
N GLU A 27 5.88 -0.68 8.15
CA GLU A 27 6.92 0.22 7.62
C GLU A 27 7.50 -0.31 6.30
N VAL A 28 7.83 -1.61 6.26
CA VAL A 28 8.37 -2.27 5.06
C VAL A 28 7.34 -2.25 3.93
N PHE A 29 6.09 -2.58 4.23
CA PHE A 29 5.01 -2.58 3.27
C PHE A 29 4.73 -1.19 2.71
N GLU A 30 4.64 -0.16 3.56
CA GLU A 30 4.49 1.24 3.14
C GLU A 30 5.62 1.63 2.20
N ARG A 31 6.86 1.31 2.57
CA ARG A 31 8.04 1.58 1.75
C ARG A 31 7.92 0.95 0.37
N HIS A 32 7.62 -0.33 0.25
CA HIS A 32 7.46 -0.99 -1.05
C HIS A 32 6.20 -0.52 -1.81
N LEU A 33 5.14 -0.19 -1.10
CA LEU A 33 3.90 0.31 -1.68
C LEU A 33 4.11 1.68 -2.32
N LEU A 34 4.94 2.55 -1.73
CA LEU A 34 5.18 3.90 -2.23
C LEU A 34 6.45 4.00 -3.11
N GLN A 35 7.50 3.24 -2.78
CA GLN A 35 8.80 3.28 -3.45
C GLN A 35 8.94 2.13 -4.44
N GLY A 36 8.78 2.45 -5.74
CA GLY A 36 9.37 1.80 -6.91
C GLY A 36 9.07 0.32 -7.21
N THR A 37 8.65 -0.47 -6.23
CA THR A 37 8.44 -1.91 -6.37
C THR A 37 7.34 -2.13 -7.40
N ALA A 38 7.60 -2.94 -8.43
CA ALA A 38 6.60 -3.23 -9.45
C ALA A 38 5.33 -3.78 -8.78
N ALA A 39 4.16 -3.36 -9.26
CA ALA A 39 2.90 -3.75 -8.63
C ALA A 39 2.73 -5.27 -8.61
N GLU A 40 3.15 -5.94 -9.69
CA GLU A 40 3.17 -7.39 -9.84
C GLU A 40 4.07 -8.08 -8.81
N GLN A 41 5.26 -7.52 -8.54
CA GLN A 41 6.15 -8.06 -7.52
C GLN A 41 5.54 -7.92 -6.13
N LEU A 42 4.95 -6.77 -5.82
CA LEU A 42 4.31 -6.55 -4.53
C LEU A 42 3.10 -7.48 -4.33
N VAL A 43 2.30 -7.71 -5.38
CA VAL A 43 1.23 -8.73 -5.37
C VAL A 43 1.78 -10.11 -5.06
N TRP A 44 2.86 -10.51 -5.71
CA TRP A 44 3.47 -11.82 -5.52
C TRP A 44 3.97 -12.01 -4.08
N VAL A 45 4.66 -11.01 -3.53
CA VAL A 45 5.12 -11.03 -2.13
C VAL A 45 3.94 -11.13 -1.18
N LEU A 46 2.93 -10.28 -1.32
CA LEU A 46 1.74 -10.30 -0.45
C LEU A 46 0.99 -11.64 -0.53
N ALA A 47 0.84 -12.20 -1.73
CA ALA A 47 0.18 -13.49 -1.92
C ALA A 47 0.91 -14.63 -1.21
N ARG A 48 2.25 -14.61 -1.16
CA ARG A 48 3.06 -15.59 -0.42
C ARG A 48 2.74 -15.61 1.08
N TYR A 49 2.31 -14.47 1.62
CA TYR A 49 1.92 -14.31 3.02
C TYR A 49 0.39 -14.30 3.23
N GLY A 50 -0.39 -14.75 2.24
CA GLY A 50 -1.86 -14.88 2.36
C GLY A 50 -2.65 -13.59 2.09
N HIS A 51 -1.97 -12.50 1.71
CA HIS A 51 -2.61 -11.24 1.36
C HIS A 51 -2.85 -11.15 -0.15
N HIS A 52 -4.07 -11.41 -0.59
CA HIS A 52 -4.39 -11.28 -2.02
C HIS A 52 -4.77 -9.85 -2.37
N VAL A 53 -4.13 -9.23 -3.37
CA VAL A 53 -4.54 -7.94 -3.94
C VAL A 53 -4.18 -7.93 -5.43
N SER A 54 -4.87 -7.12 -6.23
CA SER A 54 -4.54 -7.00 -7.65
C SER A 54 -3.46 -5.95 -7.90
N ALA A 55 -2.66 -6.14 -8.95
CA ALA A 55 -1.68 -5.12 -9.37
C ALA A 55 -2.39 -3.82 -9.79
N SER A 56 -3.61 -3.92 -10.36
CA SER A 56 -4.44 -2.77 -10.69
C SER A 56 -4.84 -1.94 -9.46
N THR A 57 -5.17 -2.61 -8.34
CA THR A 57 -5.47 -1.94 -7.06
C THR A 57 -4.28 -1.12 -6.59
N ILE A 58 -3.08 -1.70 -6.61
CA ILE A 58 -1.84 -1.03 -6.20
C ILE A 58 -1.57 0.19 -7.10
N ARG A 59 -1.64 0.03 -8.43
CA ARG A 59 -1.43 1.14 -9.37
C ARG A 59 -2.45 2.25 -9.20
N THR A 60 -3.72 1.89 -8.99
CA THR A 60 -4.80 2.86 -8.79
C THR A 60 -4.56 3.68 -7.53
N TYR A 61 -4.20 3.03 -6.43
CA TYR A 61 -3.85 3.71 -5.19
C TYR A 61 -2.66 4.67 -5.36
N ARG A 62 -1.55 4.19 -5.93
CA ARG A 62 -0.38 5.02 -6.25
C ARG A 62 -0.71 6.21 -7.15
N ARG A 63 -1.59 6.01 -8.14
CA ARG A 63 -2.05 7.09 -9.03
C ARG A 63 -2.83 8.15 -8.27
N ARG A 64 -3.76 7.75 -7.40
CA ARG A 64 -4.56 8.68 -6.58
C ARG A 64 -3.68 9.48 -5.63
N LEU A 65 -2.76 8.82 -4.93
CA LEU A 65 -1.77 9.47 -4.08
C LEU A 65 -1.00 10.58 -4.81
N ARG A 66 -0.46 10.26 -6.00
CA ARG A 66 0.24 11.28 -6.81
C ARG A 66 -0.67 12.43 -7.24
N GLN A 67 -1.94 12.16 -7.52
CA GLN A 67 -2.92 13.21 -7.85
C GLN A 67 -3.20 14.11 -6.65
N GLU A 68 -3.32 13.55 -5.45
CA GLU A 68 -3.53 14.30 -4.21
C GLU A 68 -2.30 15.15 -3.85
N GLU A 69 -1.08 14.61 -4.01
CA GLU A 69 0.17 15.35 -3.83
C GLU A 69 0.31 16.51 -4.83
N SER A 70 -0.14 16.33 -6.07
CA SER A 70 -0.08 17.37 -7.12
C SER A 70 -1.07 18.52 -6.90
N VAL A 71 -2.08 18.31 -6.04
CA VAL A 71 -3.18 19.26 -5.80
C VAL A 71 -2.98 20.04 -4.48
N SER A 72 -1.98 19.69 -3.68
CA SER A 72 -1.60 20.49 -2.50
C SER A 72 -0.70 21.68 -2.92
N PRO A 73 -1.14 22.95 -2.70
CA PRO A 73 -0.40 24.17 -3.05
C PRO A 73 0.76 24.48 -2.10
#